data_AF-A0A495W6L1-F1
#
_entry.id   AF-A0A495W6L1-F1
#
_cell.length_a   1.000
_cell.length_b   1.000
_cell.length_c   1.000
_cell.angle_alpha   90.00
_cell.angle_beta   90.00
_cell.angle_gamma   90.00
#
_symmetry.space_group_name_H-M   'P 1'
#
loop_
_entity.id
_entity.type
_entity.pdbx_description
1 polymer ?
#
loop_
_entity_poly.entity_id
_entity_poly.type
_entity_poly.pdbx_seq_one_letter_code
_entity_poly.pdbx_strand_id
1 'polypeptide(L)'
;MAARPDVREMVVRSLLPSWLSTRYLGSLKASGGLMLLGALGSAVANAGAPWIFHLVDVLLLVLGAGTVWSVYGQISMRRIEATRLRVHGPDECDTVADAGVRLVTRPPWRDVVGRLFDLLVLALPVVVAARAWSDGGWVVRVAAVLTVGCVVAGSAFLVHSARTAGQWRRDFMAQEDLDLPPVRDEWDVLLR
;
A
#
# COMPACT_ATOMS: atom_id res chain seq x y z
N MET A 1 -21.79 36.20 18.05
CA MET A 1 -20.68 35.69 17.20
C MET A 1 -20.03 34.56 17.97
N ALA A 2 -20.23 33.31 17.56
CA ALA A 2 -19.62 32.16 18.24
C ALA A 2 -18.09 32.22 18.06
N ALA A 3 -17.35 32.02 19.14
CA ALA A 3 -15.89 32.00 19.13
C ALA A 3 -15.39 30.90 18.18
N ARG A 4 -14.45 31.24 17.29
CA ARG A 4 -13.79 30.23 16.46
C ARG A 4 -13.05 29.29 17.41
N PRO A 5 -13.26 27.96 17.31
CA PRO A 5 -12.58 27.01 18.17
C PRO A 5 -11.07 27.16 18.01
N ASP A 6 -10.37 27.12 19.15
CA ASP A 6 -8.94 27.31 19.22
C ASP A 6 -8.24 26.21 18.41
N VAL A 7 -7.23 26.57 17.62
CA VAL A 7 -6.49 25.64 16.76
C VAL A 7 -5.89 24.50 17.59
N ARG A 8 -5.57 24.75 18.86
CA ARG A 8 -5.15 23.74 19.82
C ARG A 8 -6.22 22.68 20.12
N GLU A 9 -7.49 23.04 20.23
CA GLU A 9 -8.58 22.06 20.42
C GLU A 9 -8.82 21.23 19.15
N MET A 10 -8.68 21.85 17.97
CA MET A 10 -8.72 21.12 16.70
C MET A 10 -7.54 20.15 16.57
N VAL A 11 -6.35 20.51 17.07
CA VAL A 11 -5.16 19.65 17.05
C VAL A 11 -5.28 18.48 18.05
N VAL A 12 -5.86 18.71 19.23
CA VAL A 12 -6.14 17.62 20.19
C VAL A 12 -7.22 16.66 19.65
N ARG A 13 -8.23 17.19 18.94
CA ARG A 13 -9.20 16.37 18.17
C ARG A 13 -8.65 15.79 16.87
N SER A 14 -7.52 16.26 16.35
CA SER A 14 -6.88 15.74 15.13
C SER A 14 -5.84 14.67 15.40
N LEU A 15 -5.66 14.27 16.66
CA LEU A 15 -4.96 13.04 17.00
C LEU A 15 -5.77 11.87 16.45
N LEU A 16 -5.44 11.50 15.21
CA LEU A 16 -5.88 10.25 14.61
C LEU A 16 -5.65 9.13 15.64
N PRO A 17 -6.64 8.25 15.85
CA PRO A 17 -6.44 7.11 16.70
C PRO A 17 -5.20 6.34 16.26
N SER A 18 -4.28 6.06 17.19
CA SER A 18 -3.02 5.37 16.90
C SER A 18 -3.24 4.04 16.18
N TRP A 19 -4.36 3.38 16.47
CA TRP A 19 -4.83 2.15 15.83
C TRP A 19 -4.96 2.27 14.30
N LEU A 20 -5.31 3.45 13.79
CA LEU A 20 -5.53 3.70 12.36
C LEU A 20 -4.23 3.59 11.55
N SER A 21 -3.10 3.82 12.23
CA SER A 21 -1.74 3.71 11.68
C SER A 21 -1.05 2.36 11.95
N THR A 22 -1.45 1.63 12.98
CA THR A 22 -0.82 0.37 13.38
C THR A 22 -1.55 -0.84 12.82
N ARG A 23 -2.88 -0.88 12.91
CA ARG A 23 -3.70 -2.03 12.49
C ARG A 23 -3.82 -2.14 10.97
N TYR A 24 -4.08 -1.03 10.28
CA TYR A 24 -4.42 -1.03 8.84
C TYR A 24 -3.26 -0.66 7.91
N LEU A 25 -2.09 -0.35 8.46
CA LEU A 25 -0.86 -0.12 7.68
C LEU A 25 0.25 -1.10 8.06
N GLY A 26 0.05 -1.98 9.04
CA GLY A 26 1.04 -2.97 9.45
C GLY A 26 1.51 -3.83 8.27
N SER A 27 0.57 -4.33 7.47
CA SER A 27 0.86 -5.11 6.27
C SER A 27 1.62 -4.32 5.21
N LEU A 28 1.27 -3.04 4.99
CA LEU A 28 1.99 -2.19 4.03
C LEU A 28 3.42 -1.87 4.50
N LYS A 29 3.61 -1.63 5.80
CA LYS A 29 4.93 -1.46 6.43
C LYS A 29 5.77 -2.74 6.32
N ALA A 30 5.17 -3.89 6.64
CA ALA A 30 5.82 -5.19 6.53
C ALA A 30 6.26 -5.46 5.08
N SER A 31 5.40 -5.15 4.11
CA SER A 31 5.78 -5.27 2.70
C SER A 31 6.95 -4.37 2.33
N GLY A 32 6.92 -3.08 2.70
CA GLY A 32 8.01 -2.16 2.38
C GLY A 32 9.34 -2.62 2.98
N GLY A 33 9.31 -3.05 4.25
CA GLY A 33 10.47 -3.59 4.94
C GLY A 33 11.01 -4.87 4.29
N LEU A 34 10.14 -5.82 3.96
CA LEU A 34 10.53 -7.06 3.28
C LEU A 34 11.11 -6.79 1.88
N MET A 35 10.52 -5.87 1.12
CA MET A 35 11.05 -5.51 -0.21
C MET A 35 12.44 -4.87 -0.11
N LEU A 36 12.69 -4.02 0.90
CA LEU A 36 14.02 -3.45 1.16
C LEU A 36 15.02 -4.53 1.59
N LEU A 37 14.63 -5.47 2.45
CA LEU A 37 15.47 -6.62 2.80
C LEU A 37 15.76 -7.51 1.59
N GLY A 38 14.77 -7.69 0.71
CA GLY A 38 14.95 -8.37 -0.57
C GLY A 38 15.95 -7.66 -1.47
N ALA A 39 15.89 -6.33 -1.57
CA ALA A 39 16.86 -5.53 -2.33
C ALA A 39 18.30 -5.70 -1.79
N LEU A 40 18.47 -5.69 -0.47
CA LEU A 40 19.77 -5.94 0.18
C LEU A 40 20.26 -7.37 -0.10
N GLY A 41 19.38 -8.36 0.03
CA GLY A 41 19.70 -9.76 -0.30
C GLY A 41 20.11 -9.92 -1.77
N SER A 42 19.42 -9.22 -2.68
CA SER A 42 19.70 -9.23 -4.12
C SER A 42 21.08 -8.64 -4.40
N ALA A 43 21.42 -7.51 -3.78
CA ALA A 43 22.73 -6.89 -3.92
C ALA A 43 23.87 -7.81 -3.45
N VAL A 44 23.66 -8.56 -2.36
CA VAL A 44 24.61 -9.58 -1.89
C VAL A 44 24.68 -10.76 -2.86
N ALA A 45 23.54 -11.22 -3.36
CA ALA A 45 23.46 -12.32 -4.34
C ALA A 45 24.10 -11.96 -5.69
N ASN A 46 24.17 -10.68 -6.01
CA ASN A 46 24.78 -10.16 -7.24
C ASN A 46 26.21 -9.64 -7.04
N ALA A 47 26.87 -9.94 -5.91
CA ALA A 47 28.25 -9.55 -5.70
C ALA A 47 29.16 -10.16 -6.80
N GLY A 48 29.75 -9.30 -7.64
CA GLY A 48 30.58 -9.73 -8.77
C GLY A 48 29.79 -10.13 -10.04
N ALA A 49 28.49 -9.83 -10.10
CA ALA A 49 27.68 -10.06 -11.28
C ALA A 49 27.90 -9.01 -12.39
N PRO A 50 27.60 -9.33 -13.66
CA PRO A 50 27.48 -8.32 -14.70
C PRO A 50 26.42 -7.27 -14.33
N TRP A 51 26.63 -6.05 -14.80
CA TRP A 51 25.83 -4.87 -14.45
C TRP A 51 24.30 -5.05 -14.64
N ILE A 52 23.89 -5.90 -15.59
CA ILE A 52 22.47 -6.14 -15.88
C ILE A 52 21.70 -6.74 -14.69
N PHE A 53 22.37 -7.53 -13.83
CA PHE A 53 21.74 -8.10 -12.63
C PHE A 53 21.51 -7.04 -11.54
N HIS A 54 22.34 -6.00 -11.50
CA HIS A 54 22.16 -4.88 -10.58
C HIS A 54 20.94 -4.01 -10.91
N LEU A 55 20.38 -4.11 -12.12
CA LEU A 55 19.09 -3.51 -12.44
C LEU A 55 17.97 -4.10 -11.57
N VAL A 56 18.05 -5.38 -11.22
CA VAL A 56 17.10 -6.04 -10.32
C VAL A 56 17.22 -5.45 -8.91
N ASP A 57 18.45 -5.24 -8.43
CA ASP A 57 18.72 -4.64 -7.12
C ASP A 57 18.09 -3.24 -7.03
N VAL A 58 18.32 -2.41 -8.04
CA VAL A 58 17.77 -1.05 -8.13
C VAL A 58 16.25 -1.08 -8.19
N LEU A 59 15.67 -1.98 -9.00
CA LEU A 59 14.21 -2.12 -9.10
C LEU A 59 13.60 -2.48 -7.74
N LEU A 60 14.15 -3.47 -7.04
CA LEU A 60 13.68 -3.90 -5.72
C LEU A 60 13.84 -2.79 -4.68
N LEU A 61 14.94 -2.04 -4.73
CA LEU A 61 15.17 -0.91 -3.85
C LEU A 61 14.13 0.19 -4.08
N VAL A 62 13.88 0.57 -5.33
CA VAL A 62 12.86 1.58 -5.70
C VAL A 62 11.46 1.11 -5.28
N LEU A 63 11.13 -0.16 -5.47
CA LEU A 63 9.87 -0.75 -5.03
C LEU A 63 9.71 -0.72 -3.51
N GLY A 64 10.73 -1.15 -2.77
CA GLY A 64 10.73 -1.12 -1.31
C GLY A 64 10.60 0.30 -0.76
N ALA A 65 11.43 1.22 -1.27
CA ALA A 65 11.40 2.63 -0.87
C ALA A 65 10.07 3.30 -1.23
N GLY A 66 9.54 3.06 -2.44
CA GLY A 66 8.24 3.55 -2.88
C GLY A 66 7.09 3.01 -2.02
N THR A 67 7.15 1.74 -1.62
CA THR A 67 6.16 1.14 -0.72
C THR A 67 6.23 1.79 0.67
N VAL A 68 7.42 1.99 1.23
CA VAL A 68 7.60 2.71 2.49
C VAL A 68 7.08 4.15 2.37
N TRP A 69 7.41 4.86 1.29
CA TRP A 69 6.88 6.19 1.02
C TRP A 69 5.35 6.22 0.97
N SER A 70 4.74 5.21 0.34
CA SER A 70 3.29 5.09 0.26
C SER A 70 2.63 4.95 1.64
N VAL A 71 3.31 4.36 2.63
CA VAL A 71 2.81 4.32 4.03
C VAL A 71 2.65 5.73 4.57
N TYR A 72 3.63 6.62 4.37
CA TYR A 72 3.54 8.00 4.82
C TYR A 72 2.40 8.74 4.10
N GLY A 73 2.27 8.55 2.79
CA GLY A 73 1.16 9.10 2.01
C GLY A 73 -0.20 8.63 2.52
N GLN A 74 -0.35 7.34 2.82
CA GLN A 74 -1.56 6.75 3.38
C GLN A 74 -1.89 7.29 4.78
N ILE A 75 -0.88 7.50 5.63
CA ILE A 75 -1.09 8.13 6.94
C ILE A 75 -1.65 9.54 6.74
N SER A 76 -1.03 10.36 5.90
CA SER A 76 -1.48 11.73 5.63
C SER A 76 -2.87 11.78 5.02
N MET A 77 -3.16 10.94 4.03
CA MET A 77 -4.48 10.87 3.39
C MET A 77 -5.57 10.47 4.39
N ARG A 78 -5.31 9.44 5.21
CA ARG A 78 -6.27 9.01 6.23
C ARG A 78 -6.48 10.04 7.34
N ARG A 79 -5.46 10.86 7.65
CA ARG A 79 -5.60 12.00 8.59
C ARG A 79 -6.58 13.03 8.06
N ILE A 80 -6.38 13.42 6.80
CA ILE A 80 -7.23 14.41 6.13
C ILE A 80 -8.65 13.88 6.06
N GLU A 81 -8.83 12.62 5.64
CA GLU A 81 -10.14 12.00 5.49
C GLU A 81 -10.88 11.83 6.82
N ALA A 82 -10.20 11.35 7.87
CA ALA A 82 -10.82 11.23 9.20
C ALA A 82 -11.23 12.60 9.76
N THR A 83 -10.43 13.64 9.51
CA THR A 83 -10.78 15.01 9.91
C THR A 83 -12.00 15.51 9.12
N ARG A 84 -12.03 15.26 7.80
CA ARG A 84 -13.16 15.60 6.92
C ARG A 84 -14.44 14.93 7.40
N LEU A 85 -14.41 13.64 7.71
CA LEU A 85 -15.56 12.89 8.24
C LEU A 85 -16.04 13.44 9.60
N ARG A 86 -15.14 13.81 10.51
CA ARG A 86 -15.52 14.40 11.81
C ARG A 86 -16.15 15.78 11.70
N VAL A 87 -15.66 16.62 10.79
CA VAL A 87 -16.07 18.03 10.69
C VAL A 87 -17.30 18.19 9.79
N HIS A 88 -17.35 17.45 8.68
CA HIS A 88 -18.38 17.61 7.65
C HIS A 88 -19.36 16.45 7.56
N GLY A 89 -19.08 15.33 8.24
CA GLY A 89 -19.84 14.09 8.08
C GLY A 89 -19.50 13.36 6.77
N PRO A 90 -20.00 12.12 6.62
CA PRO A 90 -20.00 11.42 5.34
C PRO A 90 -20.95 12.08 4.32
N ASP A 91 -20.63 11.95 3.04
CA ASP A 91 -21.44 12.46 1.92
C ASP A 91 -21.95 11.33 1.01
N GLU A 92 -22.82 11.66 0.04
CA GLU A 92 -23.41 10.69 -0.89
C GLU A 92 -22.35 9.95 -1.72
N CYS A 93 -21.22 10.60 -2.01
CA CYS A 93 -20.10 9.95 -2.72
C CYS A 93 -19.52 8.80 -1.88
N ASP A 94 -19.55 8.92 -0.55
CA ASP A 94 -19.07 7.89 0.35
C ASP A 94 -19.97 6.67 0.35
N THR A 95 -21.29 6.87 0.26
CA THR A 95 -22.27 5.79 0.12
C THR A 95 -22.07 5.04 -1.19
N VAL A 96 -21.87 5.77 -2.30
CA VAL A 96 -21.57 5.17 -3.61
C VAL A 96 -20.24 4.41 -3.59
N ALA A 97 -19.22 4.95 -2.93
CA ALA A 97 -17.93 4.29 -2.78
C ALA A 97 -18.01 3.02 -1.89
N ASP A 98 -18.80 3.03 -0.82
CA ASP A 98 -19.00 1.88 0.06
C ASP A 98 -19.80 0.76 -0.64
N ALA A 99 -20.74 1.11 -1.51
CA ALA A 99 -21.44 0.18 -2.39
C ALA A 99 -20.53 -0.47 -3.46
N GLY A 100 -19.25 -0.11 -3.51
CA GLY A 100 -18.27 -0.71 -4.41
C GLY A 100 -18.30 -0.14 -5.83
N VAL A 101 -19.08 0.92 -6.06
CA VAL A 101 -19.12 1.61 -7.35
C VAL A 101 -17.77 2.30 -7.56
N ARG A 102 -16.98 1.73 -8.46
CA ARG A 102 -15.71 2.31 -8.88
C ARG A 102 -15.93 3.02 -10.21
N LEU A 103 -15.80 4.34 -10.21
CA LEU A 103 -15.67 5.11 -11.44
C LEU A 103 -14.33 4.73 -12.09
N VAL A 104 -14.38 3.77 -13.02
CA VAL A 104 -13.20 3.34 -13.78
C VAL A 104 -12.87 4.43 -14.79
N THR A 105 -12.04 5.38 -14.38
CA THR A 105 -11.52 6.46 -15.25
C THR A 105 -10.21 6.08 -15.93
N ARG A 106 -9.72 4.84 -15.73
CA ARG A 106 -8.40 4.41 -16.21
C ARG A 106 -8.51 3.63 -17.52
N PRO A 107 -7.61 3.88 -18.50
CA PRO A 107 -7.57 3.10 -19.72
C PRO A 107 -7.28 1.61 -19.47
N PRO A 108 -7.88 0.66 -20.22
CA PRO A 108 -7.73 -0.77 -19.98
C PRO A 108 -6.30 -1.29 -20.18
N TRP A 109 -5.49 -0.62 -21.01
CA TRP A 109 -4.08 -0.99 -21.21
C TRP A 109 -3.25 -0.84 -19.93
N ARG A 110 -3.65 0.04 -19.01
CA ARG A 110 -2.94 0.27 -17.75
C ARG A 110 -2.99 -0.96 -16.84
N ASP A 111 -4.08 -1.72 -16.89
CA ASP A 111 -4.22 -2.97 -16.15
C ASP A 111 -3.31 -4.06 -16.70
N VAL A 112 -3.15 -4.11 -18.03
CA VAL A 112 -2.22 -5.04 -18.69
C VAL A 112 -0.78 -4.73 -18.28
N VAL A 113 -0.38 -3.46 -18.35
CA VAL A 113 0.96 -3.02 -17.92
C VAL A 113 1.19 -3.32 -16.43
N GLY A 114 0.18 -3.10 -15.59
CA GLY A 114 0.25 -3.44 -14.16
C GLY A 114 0.52 -4.92 -13.91
N ARG A 115 -0.23 -5.81 -14.58
CA ARG A 115 -0.02 -7.27 -14.45
C ARG A 115 1.33 -7.72 -14.96
N LEU A 116 1.80 -7.17 -16.08
CA LEU A 116 3.14 -7.47 -16.60
C LEU A 116 4.22 -7.03 -15.61
N PHE A 117 4.06 -5.86 -15.01
CA PHE A 117 4.95 -5.38 -13.97
C PHE A 117 4.96 -6.31 -12.75
N ASP A 118 3.79 -6.73 -12.25
CA ASP A 118 3.69 -7.66 -11.13
C ASP A 118 4.39 -9.00 -11.41
N LEU A 119 4.24 -9.52 -12.63
CA LEU A 119 4.93 -10.74 -13.08
C LEU A 119 6.46 -10.54 -13.11
N LEU A 120 6.94 -9.40 -13.60
CA LEU A 120 8.38 -9.09 -13.63
C LEU A 120 8.97 -8.99 -12.23
N VAL A 121 8.25 -8.35 -11.29
CA VAL A 121 8.69 -8.23 -9.88
C VAL A 121 8.88 -9.61 -9.25
N LEU A 122 8.05 -10.60 -9.62
CA LEU A 122 8.18 -11.96 -9.12
C LEU A 122 9.24 -12.79 -9.88
N ALA A 123 9.37 -12.58 -11.19
CA ALA A 123 10.27 -13.38 -12.04
C ALA A 123 11.74 -12.98 -11.91
N LEU A 124 12.06 -11.69 -11.81
CA LEU A 124 13.44 -11.20 -11.81
C LEU A 124 14.28 -11.72 -10.62
N PRO A 125 13.75 -11.80 -9.38
CA PRO A 125 14.47 -12.43 -8.26
C PRO A 125 14.77 -13.91 -8.49
N VAL A 126 13.92 -14.63 -9.24
CA VAL A 126 14.16 -16.04 -9.58
C VAL A 126 15.34 -16.17 -10.55
N VAL A 127 15.48 -15.23 -11.49
CA VAL A 127 16.63 -15.18 -12.40
C VAL A 127 17.92 -14.94 -11.62
N VAL A 128 17.91 -14.02 -10.65
CA VAL A 128 19.03 -13.80 -9.73
C VAL A 128 19.35 -15.08 -8.95
N ALA A 129 18.34 -15.77 -8.43
CA ALA A 129 18.51 -17.02 -7.71
C ALA A 129 19.10 -18.14 -8.57
N ALA A 130 18.63 -18.33 -9.80
CA ALA A 130 19.15 -19.35 -10.70
C ALA A 130 20.66 -19.15 -10.96
N ARG A 131 21.07 -17.91 -11.21
CA ARG A 131 22.48 -17.54 -11.40
C ARG A 131 23.30 -17.71 -10.12
N ALA A 132 22.78 -17.28 -8.98
CA ALA A 132 23.44 -17.47 -7.68
C ALA A 132 23.66 -18.96 -7.36
N TRP A 133 22.75 -19.84 -7.81
CA TRP A 133 22.88 -21.29 -7.65
C TRP A 133 23.96 -21.91 -8.55
N SER A 134 24.12 -21.42 -9.79
CA SER A 134 25.14 -21.94 -10.71
C SER A 134 26.55 -21.45 -10.34
N ASP A 135 26.69 -20.15 -10.06
CA ASP A 135 28.01 -19.49 -10.04
C ASP A 135 28.40 -18.97 -8.65
N GLY A 136 27.46 -18.98 -7.70
CA GLY A 136 27.65 -18.38 -6.38
C GLY A 136 28.16 -19.35 -5.32
N GLY A 137 28.93 -18.81 -4.36
CA GLY A 137 29.27 -19.49 -3.11
C GLY A 137 28.05 -19.62 -2.17
N TRP A 138 28.21 -20.36 -1.07
CA TRP A 138 27.14 -20.61 -0.08
C TRP A 138 26.39 -19.34 0.34
N VAL A 139 27.10 -18.27 0.69
CA VAL A 139 26.51 -16.99 1.14
C VAL A 139 25.63 -16.37 0.05
N VAL A 140 26.09 -16.40 -1.20
CA VAL A 140 25.38 -15.86 -2.38
C VAL A 140 24.08 -16.64 -2.62
N ARG A 141 24.13 -17.98 -2.51
CA ARG A 141 22.95 -18.86 -2.67
C ARG A 141 21.90 -18.58 -1.60
N VAL A 142 22.31 -18.51 -0.34
CA VAL A 142 21.41 -18.21 0.79
C VAL A 142 20.79 -16.83 0.63
N ALA A 143 21.59 -15.81 0.28
CA ALA A 143 21.09 -14.46 0.03
C ALA A 143 20.05 -14.42 -1.10
N ALA A 144 20.25 -15.19 -2.17
CA ALA A 144 19.31 -15.24 -3.27
C ALA A 144 17.97 -15.93 -2.89
N VAL A 145 18.02 -17.01 -2.11
CA VAL A 145 16.80 -17.66 -1.59
C VAL A 145 16.05 -16.72 -0.65
N LEU A 146 16.75 -16.02 0.24
CA LEU A 146 16.14 -15.02 1.13
C LEU A 146 15.51 -13.87 0.34
N THR A 147 16.14 -13.45 -0.76
CA THR A 147 15.61 -12.41 -1.65
C THR A 147 14.28 -12.82 -2.25
N VAL A 148 14.21 -14.02 -2.83
CA VAL A 148 12.95 -14.55 -3.41
C VAL A 148 11.87 -14.63 -2.33
N GLY A 149 12.20 -15.16 -1.15
CA GLY A 149 11.27 -15.26 -0.02
C GLY A 149 10.74 -13.88 0.43
N CYS A 150 11.62 -12.88 0.52
CA CYS A 150 11.26 -11.51 0.89
C CYS A 150 10.33 -10.87 -0.14
N VAL A 151 10.60 -11.04 -1.45
CA VAL A 151 9.76 -10.48 -2.51
C VAL A 151 8.38 -11.15 -2.54
N VAL A 152 8.32 -12.48 -2.44
CA VAL A 152 7.04 -13.21 -2.40
C VAL A 152 6.22 -12.81 -1.17
N ALA A 153 6.84 -12.77 0.01
CA ALA A 153 6.17 -12.36 1.24
C ALA A 153 5.72 -10.89 1.18
N GLY A 154 6.58 -9.98 0.71
CA GLY A 154 6.25 -8.57 0.54
C GLY A 154 5.05 -8.37 -0.39
N SER A 155 5.04 -9.04 -1.55
CA SER A 155 3.92 -9.01 -2.50
C SER A 155 2.62 -9.52 -1.88
N ALA A 156 2.68 -10.59 -1.09
CA ALA A 156 1.51 -11.10 -0.38
C ALA A 156 0.96 -10.08 0.63
N PHE A 157 1.84 -9.38 1.36
CA PHE A 157 1.44 -8.30 2.27
C PHE A 157 0.86 -7.08 1.54
N LEU A 158 1.35 -6.73 0.35
CA LEU A 158 0.75 -5.70 -0.50
C LEU A 158 -0.68 -6.07 -0.91
N VAL A 159 -0.88 -7.28 -1.41
CA VAL A 159 -2.21 -7.78 -1.78
C VAL A 159 -3.15 -7.78 -0.58
N HIS A 160 -2.68 -8.26 0.57
CA HIS A 160 -3.46 -8.22 1.80
C HIS A 160 -3.81 -6.78 2.21
N SER A 161 -2.85 -5.85 2.13
CA SER A 161 -3.10 -4.43 2.42
C SER A 161 -4.09 -3.80 1.45
N ALA A 162 -4.09 -4.19 0.17
CA ALA A 162 -5.05 -3.69 -0.82
C ALA A 162 -6.47 -4.18 -0.52
N ARG A 163 -6.63 -5.43 -0.09
CA ARG A 163 -7.94 -6.01 0.29
C ARG A 163 -8.53 -5.37 1.55
N THR A 164 -7.68 -4.94 2.48
CA THR A 164 -8.10 -4.32 3.75
C THR A 164 -8.09 -2.79 3.72
N ALA A 165 -7.74 -2.18 2.58
CA ALA A 165 -7.55 -0.73 2.45
C ALA A 165 -8.80 0.10 2.79
N GLY A 166 -10.01 -0.44 2.60
CA GLY A 166 -11.26 0.24 2.93
C GLY A 166 -11.81 -0.05 4.34
N GLN A 167 -11.24 -1.03 5.07
CA GLN A 167 -11.77 -1.44 6.37
C GLN A 167 -11.66 -0.35 7.43
N TRP A 168 -10.53 0.38 7.45
CA TRP A 168 -10.30 1.44 8.43
C TRP A 168 -11.41 2.49 8.43
N ARG A 169 -11.99 2.80 7.26
CA ARG A 169 -13.03 3.82 7.11
C ARG A 169 -14.33 3.37 7.78
N ARG A 170 -14.74 2.13 7.52
CA ARG A 170 -15.93 1.52 8.16
C ARG A 170 -15.78 1.44 9.67
N ASP A 171 -14.60 1.01 10.14
CA ASP A 171 -14.31 0.94 11.58
C ASP A 171 -14.27 2.33 12.24
N PHE A 172 -13.80 3.35 11.51
CA PHE A 172 -13.81 4.73 11.98
C PHE A 172 -15.23 5.30 12.08
N MET A 173 -16.07 5.10 11.06
CA MET A 173 -17.47 5.54 11.08
C MET A 173 -18.25 4.87 12.20
N ALA A 174 -18.07 3.56 12.40
CA ALA A 174 -18.69 2.83 13.51
C ALA A 174 -18.24 3.34 14.89
N GLN A 175 -16.98 3.76 15.04
CA GLN A 175 -16.47 4.30 16.31
C GLN A 175 -17.00 5.71 16.61
N GLU A 176 -17.16 6.54 15.58
CA GLU A 176 -17.62 7.92 15.71
C GLU A 176 -19.15 8.06 15.59
N ASP A 177 -19.88 6.94 15.52
CA ASP A 177 -21.34 6.88 15.37
C ASP A 177 -21.84 7.68 14.16
N LEU A 178 -21.15 7.51 13.03
CA LEU A 178 -21.45 8.18 11.77
C LEU A 178 -22.17 7.24 10.80
N ASP A 179 -23.38 7.60 10.41
CA ASP A 179 -24.15 6.88 9.39
C ASP A 179 -23.94 7.47 7.99
N LEU A 180 -23.91 6.58 7.00
CA LEU A 180 -23.88 6.99 5.59
C LEU A 180 -25.22 7.61 5.19
N PRO A 181 -25.21 8.76 4.49
CA PRO A 181 -26.45 9.38 4.04
C PRO A 181 -27.09 8.56 2.91
N PRO A 182 -28.43 8.65 2.74
CA PRO A 182 -29.09 8.10 1.56
C PRO A 182 -28.57 8.80 0.30
N VAL A 183 -28.47 8.05 -0.78
CA VAL A 183 -28.06 8.56 -2.09
C VAL A 183 -29.26 9.22 -2.77
N ARG A 184 -29.04 10.33 -3.50
CA ARG A 184 -30.10 10.95 -4.31
C ARG A 184 -30.60 10.01 -5.40
N ASP A 185 -31.87 10.14 -5.77
CA ASP A 185 -32.51 9.35 -6.82
C ASP A 185 -31.73 9.34 -8.15
N GLU A 186 -31.08 10.46 -8.49
CA GLU A 186 -30.25 10.59 -9.69
C GLU A 186 -29.02 9.66 -9.69
N TRP A 187 -28.49 9.37 -8.50
CA TRP A 187 -27.30 8.56 -8.29
C TRP A 187 -27.65 7.11 -7.93
N ASP A 188 -28.91 6.82 -7.60
CA ASP A 188 -29.42 5.46 -7.34
C ASP A 188 -29.21 4.52 -8.54
N VAL A 189 -29.16 5.07 -9.76
CA VAL A 189 -28.82 4.31 -10.98
C VAL A 189 -27.41 3.68 -10.92
N LEU A 190 -26.49 4.27 -10.15
CA LEU A 190 -25.13 3.75 -9.98
C LEU A 190 -25.07 2.56 -9.02
N LEU A 191 -26.11 2.36 -8.20
CA LEU A 191 -26.20 1.29 -7.20
C LEU A 191 -26.91 0.03 -7.71
N ARG A 192 -27.52 0.07 -8.89
CA ARG A 192 -28.26 -1.03 -9.53
C ARG A 192 -27.37 -1.84 -10.47
#